data_AF-A0AA39TBU2-F1
#
_entry.id   AF-A0AA39TBU2-F1
#
_cell.length_a   1.000
_cell.length_b   1.000
_cell.length_c   1.000
_cell.angle_alpha   90.00
_cell.angle_beta   90.00
_cell.angle_gamma   90.00
#
_symmetry.space_group_name_H-M   'P 1'
#
loop_
_entity.id
_entity.type
_entity.pdbx_description
1 polymer ?
#
loop_
_entity_poly.entity_id
_entity_poly.type
_entity_poly.pdbx_seq_one_letter_code
_entity_poly.pdbx_strand_id
1 'polypeptide(L)'
;MPPTRIHDVIEISDSESEHFSTSRKSRSATLVERSPPVETEYKKDASRKRKPYNVARTAVDDSGRFPKSILRSFVESQPIPSSITVSGQKLTPTKGFNIFWYWCAERKLIDDRRRAGLSAPWTDDANLRDNFFCNTFRVLDQVSQFIIKEVIQKGSSEPREILFRVLLFNMFTRPATWEYLEKELGPLTWKSYNQGKYFSVLSKAKQRGMTLYTGAFQKPAPIFGLGDNFKNHLALLELWMTRDHLLDHINKACYLADVFEFIASFPGMADFTGYQLLLNLGYTELLQFSGMDFVVPGLGAQSGLVKLFGGSLKKARAKVPGIEVDIIVWMTKHQEQHFQRLGLQCPVLGPDNLPMELADVEHAICEVDKYLRMSHPSLKGLHDRTHNKRGHFKPSSVCPAKPTLPRAWSHPARKVARVRAERPQINKRYTVAYIGDMIKDKNGKVLYKVFWENYRDDQATWEPEEELKKDAPLKVEEFLESRRHRH
;
A
#
# COMPACT_ATOMS: atom_id res chain seq x y z
N MET A 1 -60.86 3.08 8.56
CA MET A 1 -60.81 2.24 9.77
C MET A 1 -59.63 1.29 9.62
N PRO A 2 -58.66 1.30 10.55
CA PRO A 2 -57.38 0.60 10.44
C PRO A 2 -57.41 -0.77 11.14
N PRO A 3 -56.33 -1.55 11.01
CA PRO A 3 -55.59 -1.98 12.21
C PRO A 3 -54.06 -2.01 11.98
N THR A 4 -53.12 -1.92 12.92
CA THR A 4 -52.99 -1.40 14.29
C THR A 4 -51.47 -1.31 14.50
N ARG A 5 -50.97 -0.30 15.23
CA ARG A 5 -49.56 -0.25 15.70
C ARG A 5 -49.32 -1.38 16.70
N ILE A 6 -48.13 -1.98 16.66
CA ILE A 6 -47.50 -2.56 17.87
C ILE A 6 -46.15 -1.86 18.03
N HIS A 7 -46.09 -1.01 19.05
CA HIS A 7 -44.84 -0.66 19.70
C HIS A 7 -44.47 -1.85 20.57
N ASP A 8 -43.26 -2.39 20.42
CA ASP A 8 -42.61 -3.06 21.54
C ASP A 8 -41.24 -2.42 21.76
N VAL A 9 -41.18 -1.83 22.95
CA VAL A 9 -40.01 -1.33 23.65
C VAL A 9 -39.19 -2.54 24.06
N ILE A 10 -37.93 -2.63 23.62
CA ILE A 10 -36.97 -3.49 24.30
C ILE A 10 -36.24 -2.60 25.28
N GLU A 11 -36.58 -2.79 26.55
CA GLU A 11 -35.95 -2.23 27.72
C GLU A 11 -34.45 -2.57 27.72
N ILE A 12 -33.65 -1.54 28.04
CA ILE A 12 -32.25 -1.70 28.41
C ILE A 12 -32.25 -2.20 29.86
N SER A 13 -31.86 -3.45 30.08
CA SER A 13 -31.52 -3.93 31.41
C SER A 13 -30.02 -3.78 31.66
N ASP A 14 -29.67 -2.91 32.60
CA ASP A 14 -28.36 -2.82 33.23
C ASP A 14 -28.13 -4.02 34.16
N SER A 15 -27.23 -4.92 33.77
CA SER A 15 -26.40 -5.84 34.59
C SER A 15 -25.77 -6.82 33.60
N GLU A 16 -24.47 -6.97 33.45
CA GLU A 16 -23.52 -7.38 34.47
C GLU A 16 -22.11 -6.87 34.12
N SER A 17 -21.43 -6.40 35.15
CA SER A 17 -19.98 -6.24 35.19
C SER A 17 -19.32 -7.62 35.18
N GLU A 18 -18.71 -8.02 34.07
CA GLU A 18 -17.73 -9.11 34.07
C GLU A 18 -16.37 -8.64 33.57
N HIS A 19 -15.41 -8.72 34.48
CA HIS A 19 -13.98 -8.57 34.23
C HIS A 19 -13.52 -9.58 33.17
N PHE A 20 -13.29 -9.12 31.93
CA PHE A 20 -12.60 -9.92 30.92
C PHE A 20 -11.09 -9.94 31.18
N SER A 21 -10.66 -10.87 32.03
CA SER A 21 -9.28 -11.36 32.07
C SER A 21 -9.03 -12.21 30.82
N THR A 22 -8.32 -11.65 29.83
CA THR A 22 -7.91 -12.39 28.63
C THR A 22 -6.60 -13.12 28.87
N SER A 23 -6.70 -14.34 29.39
CA SER A 23 -5.64 -15.33 29.29
C SER A 23 -5.45 -15.71 27.81
N ARG A 24 -4.35 -15.25 27.20
CA ARG A 24 -3.90 -15.65 25.86
C ARG A 24 -3.57 -17.15 25.86
N LYS A 25 -4.48 -18.00 25.38
CA LYS A 25 -4.10 -19.35 24.94
C LYS A 25 -3.39 -19.24 23.59
N SER A 26 -2.06 -19.33 23.63
CA SER A 26 -1.21 -19.40 22.45
C SER A 26 -1.52 -20.68 21.66
N ARG A 27 -2.11 -20.53 20.47
CA ARG A 27 -1.98 -21.56 19.43
C ARG A 27 -0.68 -21.31 18.69
N SER A 28 0.22 -22.29 18.76
CA SER A 28 1.57 -22.26 18.19
C SER A 28 1.51 -22.00 16.68
N ALA A 29 2.03 -20.85 16.24
CA ALA A 29 2.35 -20.64 14.84
C ALA A 29 3.62 -21.44 14.52
N THR A 30 3.52 -22.39 13.59
CA THR A 30 4.66 -23.20 13.16
C THR A 30 5.67 -22.29 12.45
N LEU A 31 6.84 -22.10 13.08
CA LEU A 31 8.00 -21.45 12.48
C LEU A 31 8.46 -22.30 11.29
N VAL A 32 8.25 -21.82 10.08
CA VAL A 32 8.88 -22.40 8.89
C VAL A 32 10.11 -21.56 8.58
N GLU A 33 11.27 -21.99 9.10
CA GLU A 33 12.56 -21.55 8.56
C GLU A 33 12.68 -22.06 7.12
N ARG A 34 12.40 -21.19 6.15
CA ARG A 34 12.87 -21.42 4.77
C ARG A 34 14.11 -20.57 4.54
N SER A 35 15.28 -21.19 4.56
CA SER A 35 16.17 -21.30 3.39
C SER A 35 17.53 -21.92 3.76
N PRO A 36 18.12 -22.77 2.90
CA PRO A 36 19.52 -23.18 2.99
C PRO A 36 20.46 -21.98 2.71
N PRO A 37 21.77 -22.08 3.01
CA PRO A 37 22.72 -21.02 2.73
C PRO A 37 22.77 -20.69 1.23
N VAL A 38 22.72 -19.40 0.88
CA VAL A 38 22.77 -18.91 -0.51
C VAL A 38 24.20 -18.50 -0.84
N GLU A 39 24.83 -19.20 -1.79
CA GLU A 39 26.11 -18.80 -2.38
C GLU A 39 25.91 -17.65 -3.38
N THR A 40 26.59 -16.52 -3.13
CA THR A 40 26.72 -15.44 -4.11
C THR A 40 28.01 -15.68 -4.92
N GLU A 41 27.88 -16.12 -6.16
CA GLU A 41 29.04 -16.24 -7.06
C GLU A 41 29.48 -14.85 -7.55
N TYR A 42 30.58 -14.36 -6.99
CA TYR A 42 31.34 -13.24 -7.53
C TYR A 42 32.35 -13.78 -8.55
N LYS A 43 32.42 -13.19 -9.75
CA LYS A 43 33.62 -13.35 -10.58
C LYS A 43 34.79 -12.76 -9.81
N LYS A 44 35.74 -13.61 -9.39
CA LYS A 44 37.02 -13.19 -8.81
C LYS A 44 37.78 -12.40 -9.86
N ASP A 45 37.77 -11.07 -9.73
CA ASP A 45 38.73 -10.23 -10.43
C ASP A 45 39.85 -9.87 -9.45
N ALA A 46 41.08 -10.18 -9.84
CA ALA A 46 42.24 -10.17 -8.97
C ALA A 46 42.57 -8.74 -8.49
N SER A 47 42.67 -8.59 -7.17
CA SER A 47 43.50 -7.61 -6.45
C SER A 47 43.74 -6.24 -7.10
N ARG A 48 42.84 -5.30 -6.86
CA ARG A 48 43.25 -3.96 -6.44
C ARG A 48 42.54 -3.65 -5.13
N LYS A 49 43.30 -3.58 -4.03
CA LYS A 49 42.86 -2.96 -2.75
C LYS A 49 42.55 -1.49 -3.03
N ARG A 50 41.39 -1.20 -3.63
CA ARG A 50 40.87 0.15 -3.77
C ARG A 50 40.40 0.56 -2.37
N LYS A 51 40.99 1.60 -1.80
CA LYS A 51 40.51 2.19 -0.55
C LYS A 51 39.00 2.42 -0.67
N PRO A 52 38.18 2.01 0.31
CA PRO A 52 36.76 2.32 0.30
C PRO A 52 36.61 3.83 0.18
N TYR A 53 35.72 4.27 -0.71
CA TYR A 53 35.31 5.66 -0.76
C TYR A 53 34.58 5.93 0.57
N ASN A 54 35.28 6.59 1.49
CA ASN A 54 34.74 6.99 2.79
C ASN A 54 33.72 8.11 2.54
N VAL A 55 32.47 7.76 2.22
CA VAL A 55 31.33 8.60 2.60
C VAL A 55 31.12 8.36 4.09
N ALA A 56 32.03 8.91 4.88
CA ALA A 56 32.08 8.70 6.31
C ALA A 56 30.77 9.20 6.94
N ARG A 57 30.20 8.35 7.77
CA ARG A 57 29.42 8.63 9.00
C ARG A 57 28.50 9.85 8.94
N THR A 58 27.20 9.59 9.04
CA THR A 58 26.22 10.42 9.75
C THR A 58 26.34 11.93 9.53
N ALA A 59 25.54 12.46 8.60
CA ALA A 59 25.03 13.84 8.63
C ALA A 59 26.04 15.01 8.64
N VAL A 60 27.34 14.83 8.77
CA VAL A 60 28.33 15.91 8.74
C VAL A 60 29.71 15.24 8.72
N ASP A 61 30.58 15.65 7.81
CA ASP A 61 32.00 15.26 7.85
C ASP A 61 32.64 15.76 9.16
N ASP A 62 33.88 15.35 9.42
CA ASP A 62 34.64 15.73 10.63
C ASP A 62 34.81 17.26 10.80
N SER A 63 34.39 18.06 9.81
CA SER A 63 34.35 19.52 9.83
C SER A 63 32.95 20.13 10.02
N GLY A 64 31.93 19.32 10.27
CA GLY A 64 30.55 19.80 10.40
C GLY A 64 29.89 20.14 9.06
N ARG A 65 30.36 19.58 7.93
CA ARG A 65 29.75 19.79 6.60
C ARG A 65 29.10 18.53 6.04
N PHE A 66 27.83 18.62 5.62
CA PHE A 66 27.15 17.49 4.97
C PHE A 66 27.89 17.06 3.69
N PRO A 67 27.97 15.75 3.39
CA PRO A 67 28.64 15.28 2.18
C PRO A 67 28.06 15.92 0.91
N LYS A 68 28.91 16.18 -0.09
CA LYS A 68 28.46 16.52 -1.45
C LYS A 68 27.53 15.42 -1.99
N SER A 69 26.69 15.74 -2.96
CA SER A 69 25.79 14.77 -3.61
C SER A 69 26.53 13.52 -4.04
N ILE A 70 25.88 12.36 -3.94
CA ILE A 70 26.47 11.13 -4.43
C ILE A 70 26.61 11.25 -5.95
N LEU A 71 27.81 10.98 -6.48
CA LEU A 71 28.03 11.02 -7.92
C LEU A 71 27.38 9.80 -8.58
N ARG A 72 26.27 10.01 -9.29
CA ARG A 72 25.59 8.94 -10.03
C ARG A 72 26.53 8.18 -10.97
N SER A 73 27.39 8.92 -11.69
CA SER A 73 28.37 8.36 -12.62
C SER A 73 29.35 7.40 -11.94
N PHE A 74 29.73 7.68 -10.68
CA PHE A 74 30.54 6.77 -9.89
C PHE A 74 29.81 5.46 -9.60
N VAL A 75 28.54 5.52 -9.17
CA VAL A 75 27.73 4.33 -8.89
C VAL A 75 27.44 3.52 -10.16
N GLU A 76 27.21 4.20 -11.29
CA GLU A 76 27.04 3.58 -12.61
C GLU A 76 28.30 2.85 -13.08
N SER A 77 29.50 3.33 -12.68
CA SER A 77 30.77 2.69 -13.00
C SER A 77 31.10 1.47 -12.12
N GLN A 78 30.38 1.29 -10.99
CA GLN A 78 30.64 0.15 -10.11
C GLN A 78 30.17 -1.17 -10.72
N PRO A 79 30.89 -2.29 -10.49
CA PRO A 79 30.50 -3.60 -10.97
C PRO A 79 29.08 -3.97 -10.52
N ILE A 80 28.27 -4.47 -11.45
CA ILE A 80 26.95 -5.05 -11.16
C ILE A 80 27.16 -6.53 -10.79
N PRO A 81 26.44 -7.08 -9.80
CA PRO A 81 26.54 -8.51 -9.50
C PRO A 81 26.23 -9.34 -10.75
N SER A 82 27.05 -10.35 -11.05
CA SER A 82 26.86 -11.23 -12.21
C SER A 82 25.56 -12.02 -12.14
N SER A 83 25.13 -12.34 -10.93
CA SER A 83 23.93 -13.12 -10.67
C SER A 83 23.45 -12.91 -9.23
N ILE A 84 22.14 -13.02 -9.04
CA ILE A 84 21.48 -13.08 -7.73
C ILE A 84 20.52 -14.27 -7.77
N THR A 85 20.52 -15.10 -6.73
CA THR A 85 19.63 -16.27 -6.65
C THR A 85 18.52 -15.99 -5.65
N VAL A 86 17.26 -16.07 -6.11
CA VAL A 86 16.05 -15.88 -5.27
C VAL A 86 15.08 -17.01 -5.59
N SER A 87 14.60 -17.72 -4.57
CA SER A 87 13.66 -18.85 -4.72
C SER A 87 14.13 -19.89 -5.75
N GLY A 88 15.44 -20.19 -5.74
CA GLY A 88 16.09 -21.10 -6.69
C GLY A 88 16.22 -20.59 -8.13
N GLN A 89 15.81 -19.35 -8.41
CA GLN A 89 15.89 -18.74 -9.73
C GLN A 89 17.07 -17.78 -9.84
N LYS A 90 17.83 -17.92 -10.92
CA LYS A 90 18.95 -17.04 -11.27
C LYS A 90 18.44 -15.75 -11.92
N LEU A 91 18.63 -14.62 -11.24
CA LEU A 91 18.33 -13.28 -11.71
C LEU A 91 19.62 -12.58 -12.14
N THR A 92 19.58 -11.90 -13.28
CA THR A 92 20.70 -11.13 -13.83
C THR A 92 20.39 -9.65 -13.66
N PRO A 93 21.02 -8.96 -12.70
CA PRO A 93 20.77 -7.54 -12.48
C PRO A 93 21.24 -6.67 -13.65
N THR A 94 20.56 -5.56 -13.89
CA THR A 94 20.94 -4.53 -14.86
C THR A 94 21.62 -3.35 -14.16
N LYS A 95 22.02 -2.31 -14.91
CA LYS A 95 22.45 -1.02 -14.32
C LYS A 95 21.41 -0.42 -13.37
N GLY A 96 20.12 -0.67 -13.63
CA GLY A 96 19.02 -0.23 -12.77
C GLY A 96 19.12 -0.74 -11.34
N PHE A 97 19.77 -1.89 -11.12
CA PHE A 97 20.00 -2.44 -9.78
C PHE A 97 20.96 -1.59 -8.96
N ASN A 98 22.06 -1.09 -9.52
CA ASN A 98 22.94 -0.16 -8.82
C ASN A 98 22.23 1.19 -8.57
N ILE A 99 21.46 1.66 -9.56
CA ILE A 99 20.70 2.91 -9.44
C ILE A 99 19.64 2.85 -8.35
N PHE A 100 19.05 1.68 -8.08
CA PHE A 100 18.12 1.52 -6.96
C PHE A 100 18.76 1.92 -5.62
N TRP A 101 19.94 1.39 -5.31
CA TRP A 101 20.66 1.69 -4.07
C TRP A 101 21.11 3.16 -4.02
N TYR A 102 21.61 3.69 -5.14
CA TYR A 102 21.93 5.11 -5.27
C TYR A 102 20.72 6.00 -4.96
N TRP A 103 19.57 5.70 -5.55
CA TRP A 103 18.34 6.48 -5.36
C TRP A 103 17.93 6.46 -3.89
N CYS A 104 17.96 5.30 -3.22
CA CYS A 104 17.61 5.20 -1.80
C CYS A 104 18.54 6.07 -0.92
N ALA A 105 19.84 6.05 -1.19
CA ALA A 105 20.84 6.83 -0.45
C ALA A 105 20.69 8.34 -0.70
N GLU A 106 20.71 8.77 -1.96
CA GLU A 106 20.63 10.19 -2.31
C GLU A 106 19.28 10.78 -1.92
N ARG A 107 18.18 10.03 -2.08
CA ARG A 107 16.86 10.53 -1.72
C ARG A 107 16.69 10.71 -0.21
N LYS A 108 17.35 9.88 0.61
CA LYS A 108 17.40 10.07 2.06
C LYS A 108 18.28 11.26 2.45
N LEU A 109 19.42 11.46 1.78
CA LEU A 109 20.27 12.63 2.01
C LEU A 109 19.53 13.94 1.68
N ILE A 110 18.71 13.97 0.62
CA ILE A 110 17.85 15.12 0.32
C ILE A 110 16.90 15.43 1.49
N ASP A 111 16.26 14.41 2.07
CA ASP A 111 15.36 14.61 3.21
C ASP A 111 16.12 15.11 4.45
N ASP A 112 17.28 14.55 4.73
CA ASP A 112 18.12 14.94 5.88
C ASP A 112 18.63 16.38 5.74
N ARG A 113 19.16 16.76 4.57
CA ARG A 113 19.59 18.13 4.26
C ARG A 113 18.45 19.14 4.44
N ARG A 114 17.24 18.77 3.99
CA ARG A 114 16.03 19.61 4.14
C ARG A 114 15.64 19.76 5.61
N ARG A 115 15.64 18.68 6.39
CA ARG A 115 15.29 18.74 7.82
C ARG A 115 16.35 19.43 8.67
N ALA A 116 17.60 19.44 8.21
CA ALA A 116 18.69 20.21 8.81
C ALA A 116 18.62 21.71 8.47
N GLY A 117 17.66 22.16 7.66
CA GLY A 117 17.49 23.58 7.31
C GLY A 117 18.50 24.09 6.29
N LEU A 118 19.21 23.22 5.57
CA LEU A 118 20.14 23.65 4.54
C LEU A 118 19.40 24.28 3.35
N SER A 119 20.06 25.23 2.70
CA SER A 119 19.53 25.86 1.48
C SER A 119 19.54 24.90 0.29
N ALA A 120 18.61 25.10 -0.64
CA ALA A 120 18.63 24.43 -1.93
C ALA A 120 19.86 24.88 -2.78
N PRO A 121 20.31 24.06 -3.74
CA PRO A 121 19.82 22.72 -4.07
C PRO A 121 20.32 21.67 -3.07
N TRP A 122 19.45 20.72 -2.70
CA TRP A 122 19.79 19.62 -1.78
C TRP A 122 20.42 18.41 -2.48
N THR A 123 20.62 18.47 -3.79
CA THR A 123 21.27 17.44 -4.60
C THR A 123 21.73 18.05 -5.93
N ASP A 124 22.81 17.52 -6.49
CA ASP A 124 23.33 17.83 -7.82
C ASP A 124 22.66 16.96 -8.91
N ASP A 125 21.89 15.93 -8.53
CA ASP A 125 21.12 15.12 -9.47
C ASP A 125 19.89 15.88 -9.96
N ALA A 126 19.96 16.40 -11.19
CA ALA A 126 18.87 17.14 -11.82
C ALA A 126 17.54 16.35 -11.86
N ASN A 127 17.57 15.02 -12.02
CA ASN A 127 16.33 14.25 -12.03
C ASN A 127 15.65 14.31 -10.66
N LEU A 128 16.40 14.12 -9.57
CA LEU A 128 15.87 14.19 -8.19
C LEU A 128 15.53 15.62 -7.77
N ARG A 129 16.26 16.61 -8.27
CA ARG A 129 16.04 18.03 -7.98
C ARG A 129 14.76 18.55 -8.64
N ASP A 130 14.51 18.18 -9.89
CA ASP A 130 13.53 18.85 -10.75
C ASP A 130 12.20 18.08 -10.88
N ASN A 131 12.07 16.90 -10.26
CA ASN A 131 10.89 16.03 -10.33
C ASN A 131 10.34 15.60 -8.96
N PHE A 132 9.06 15.23 -8.92
CA PHE A 132 8.41 14.73 -7.71
C PHE A 132 8.79 13.28 -7.41
N PHE A 133 9.45 13.09 -6.27
CA PHE A 133 9.75 11.77 -5.70
C PHE A 133 9.35 11.70 -4.23
N CYS A 134 8.78 10.56 -3.84
CA CYS A 134 8.57 10.23 -2.44
C CYS A 134 9.91 10.00 -1.73
N ASN A 135 9.91 9.94 -0.40
CA ASN A 135 11.10 9.67 0.39
C ASN A 135 11.48 8.19 0.35
N THR A 136 12.74 7.87 0.67
CA THR A 136 13.21 6.48 0.81
C THR A 136 12.40 5.72 1.85
N PHE A 137 12.16 6.35 3.01
CA PHE A 137 11.25 5.82 4.02
C PHE A 137 9.86 6.41 3.80
N ARG A 138 8.89 5.56 3.50
CA ARG A 138 7.50 5.98 3.20
C ARG A 138 6.89 6.80 4.34
N VAL A 139 7.24 6.47 5.58
CA VAL A 139 6.75 7.16 6.77
C VAL A 139 7.10 8.65 6.79
N LEU A 140 8.17 9.06 6.09
CA LEU A 140 8.64 10.44 6.03
C LEU A 140 7.86 11.31 5.02
N ASP A 141 7.05 10.70 4.17
CA ASP A 141 6.21 11.42 3.22
C ASP A 141 5.19 12.31 3.93
N GLN A 142 4.89 13.47 3.33
CA GLN A 142 3.97 14.45 3.91
C GLN A 142 2.60 13.86 4.24
N VAL A 143 2.05 12.99 3.37
CA VAL A 143 0.75 12.35 3.59
C VAL A 143 0.82 11.30 4.70
N SER A 144 1.93 10.54 4.80
CA SER A 144 2.19 9.62 5.91
C SER A 144 2.30 10.38 7.24
N GLN A 145 3.02 11.50 7.26
CA GLN A 145 3.14 12.36 8.43
C GLN A 145 1.79 12.97 8.84
N PHE A 146 0.96 13.35 7.87
CA PHE A 146 -0.38 13.86 8.13
C PHE A 146 -1.28 12.79 8.77
N ILE A 147 -1.38 11.58 8.20
CA ILE A 147 -2.22 10.53 8.77
C ILE A 147 -1.75 10.15 10.19
N ILE A 148 -0.44 10.09 10.44
CA ILE A 148 0.09 9.77 11.77
C ILE A 148 -0.29 10.85 12.80
N LYS A 149 -0.07 12.13 12.47
CA LYS A 149 -0.25 13.24 13.41
C LYS A 149 -1.72 13.65 13.57
N GLU A 150 -2.42 13.83 12.47
CA GLU A 150 -3.72 14.50 12.43
C GLU A 150 -4.90 13.52 12.46
N VAL A 151 -4.72 12.31 11.90
CA VAL A 151 -5.80 11.31 11.79
C VAL A 151 -5.72 10.30 12.94
N ILE A 152 -4.53 9.78 13.23
CA ILE A 152 -4.33 8.69 14.19
C ILE A 152 -4.15 9.22 15.61
N GLN A 153 -3.19 10.14 15.82
CA GLN A 153 -2.81 10.58 17.16
C GLN A 153 -3.74 11.64 17.78
N LYS A 154 -4.56 12.31 16.99
CA LYS A 154 -5.59 13.24 17.49
C LYS A 154 -6.94 12.54 17.66
N GLY A 155 -7.71 13.00 18.65
CA GLY A 155 -9.02 12.46 18.96
C GLY A 155 -8.98 11.22 19.87
N SER A 156 -10.12 10.51 19.94
CA SER A 156 -10.27 9.33 20.80
C SER A 156 -9.32 8.19 20.41
N SER A 157 -8.68 7.58 21.40
CA SER A 157 -7.85 6.38 21.26
C SER A 157 -8.66 5.08 21.19
N GLU A 158 -9.99 5.15 21.29
CA GLU A 158 -10.84 3.96 21.19
C GLU A 158 -10.62 3.24 19.84
N PRO A 159 -10.44 1.91 19.82
CA PRO A 159 -10.09 1.18 18.61
C PRO A 159 -11.04 1.42 17.42
N ARG A 160 -12.35 1.47 17.70
CA ARG A 160 -13.38 1.73 16.69
C ARG A 160 -13.30 3.15 16.11
N GLU A 161 -12.95 4.13 16.94
CA GLU A 161 -12.78 5.52 16.52
C GLU A 161 -11.51 5.70 15.67
N ILE A 162 -10.40 5.06 16.04
CA ILE A 162 -9.17 5.03 15.22
C ILE A 162 -9.46 4.39 13.86
N LEU A 163 -10.12 3.23 13.84
CA LEU A 163 -10.47 2.54 12.61
C LEU A 163 -11.30 3.43 11.68
N PHE A 164 -12.36 4.05 12.21
CA PHE A 164 -13.20 4.98 11.46
C PHE A 164 -12.38 6.10 10.81
N ARG A 165 -11.54 6.79 11.59
CA ARG A 165 -10.73 7.90 11.10
C ARG A 165 -9.76 7.47 10.00
N VAL A 166 -9.10 6.32 10.16
CA VAL A 166 -8.18 5.78 9.15
C VAL A 166 -8.94 5.38 7.88
N LEU A 167 -10.08 4.71 8.00
CA LEU A 167 -10.92 4.35 6.85
C LEU A 167 -11.38 5.60 6.09
N LEU A 168 -11.91 6.59 6.81
CA LEU A 168 -12.38 7.86 6.24
C LEU A 168 -11.27 8.58 5.49
N PHE A 169 -10.10 8.74 6.13
CA PHE A 169 -8.95 9.36 5.48
C PHE A 169 -8.49 8.55 4.26
N ASN A 170 -8.46 7.22 4.34
CA ASN A 170 -7.97 6.36 3.26
C ASN A 170 -8.78 6.52 1.97
N MET A 171 -10.09 6.76 2.05
CA MET A 171 -10.94 6.97 0.87
C MET A 171 -10.44 8.11 -0.01
N PHE A 172 -10.07 9.23 0.62
CA PHE A 172 -9.65 10.44 -0.09
C PHE A 172 -8.13 10.56 -0.23
N THR A 173 -7.38 10.07 0.78
CA THR A 173 -5.93 10.18 0.95
C THR A 173 -5.42 11.59 0.66
N ARG A 174 -6.16 12.59 1.15
CA ARG A 174 -5.92 14.00 0.88
C ARG A 174 -6.12 14.83 2.16
N PRO A 175 -5.05 15.43 2.71
CA PRO A 175 -5.12 16.33 3.87
C PRO A 175 -6.21 17.40 3.77
N ALA A 176 -6.27 18.11 2.63
CA ALA A 176 -7.26 19.18 2.46
C ALA A 176 -8.72 18.70 2.58
N THR A 177 -9.02 17.46 2.16
CA THR A 177 -10.37 16.89 2.29
C THR A 177 -10.70 16.55 3.74
N TRP A 178 -9.70 16.04 4.47
CA TRP A 178 -9.81 15.79 5.91
C TRP A 178 -10.07 17.09 6.69
N GLU A 179 -9.24 18.10 6.47
CA GLU A 179 -9.35 19.41 7.13
C GLU A 179 -10.70 20.09 6.83
N TYR A 180 -11.19 19.97 5.59
CA TYR A 180 -12.51 20.50 5.23
C TYR A 180 -13.64 19.77 5.94
N LEU A 181 -13.61 18.43 6.00
CA LEU A 181 -14.60 17.65 6.73
C LEU A 181 -14.60 18.03 8.23
N GLU A 182 -13.43 18.10 8.85
CA GLU A 182 -13.29 18.46 10.27
C GLU A 182 -13.80 19.88 10.56
N LYS A 183 -13.52 20.84 9.68
CA LYS A 183 -14.03 22.21 9.79
C LYS A 183 -15.56 22.27 9.75
N GLU A 184 -16.19 21.52 8.84
CA GLU A 184 -17.63 21.62 8.60
C GLU A 184 -18.46 20.73 9.54
N LEU A 185 -17.88 19.64 10.06
CA LEU A 185 -18.58 18.63 10.86
C LEU A 185 -18.12 18.56 12.31
N GLY A 186 -17.03 19.27 12.65
CA GLY A 186 -16.35 19.14 13.94
C GLY A 186 -15.51 17.85 14.02
N PRO A 187 -15.19 17.38 15.24
CA PRO A 187 -14.42 16.16 15.43
C PRO A 187 -15.00 14.98 14.64
N LEU A 188 -14.18 14.37 13.80
CA LEU A 188 -14.57 13.25 12.94
C LEU A 188 -14.57 11.96 13.76
N THR A 189 -15.70 11.68 14.41
CA THR A 189 -15.90 10.46 15.23
C THR A 189 -16.95 9.54 14.61
N TRP A 190 -16.82 8.24 14.85
CA TRP A 190 -17.85 7.27 14.50
C TRP A 190 -19.13 7.50 15.30
N LYS A 191 -19.00 7.80 16.61
CA LYS A 191 -20.16 8.08 17.47
C LYS A 191 -21.09 9.18 16.93
N SER A 192 -20.53 10.23 16.32
CA SER A 192 -21.30 11.34 15.74
C SER A 192 -21.48 11.26 14.23
N TYR A 193 -21.04 10.16 13.60
CA TYR A 193 -21.09 10.01 12.16
C TYR A 193 -22.54 9.96 11.65
N ASN A 194 -22.81 10.68 10.56
CA ASN A 194 -24.09 10.66 9.88
C ASN A 194 -23.86 10.80 8.36
N GLN A 195 -24.22 9.74 7.62
CA GLN A 195 -23.99 9.66 6.18
C GLN A 195 -24.52 10.87 5.40
N GLY A 196 -25.76 11.27 5.68
CA GLY A 196 -26.44 12.38 4.99
C GLY A 196 -25.69 13.71 5.16
N LYS A 197 -25.17 13.98 6.37
CA LYS A 197 -24.34 15.17 6.63
C LYS A 197 -23.05 15.14 5.83
N TYR A 198 -22.34 14.01 5.81
CA TYR A 198 -21.11 13.85 5.03
C TYR A 198 -21.36 13.99 3.53
N PHE A 199 -22.46 13.42 3.02
CA PHE A 199 -22.85 13.58 1.62
C PHE A 199 -23.08 15.05 1.27
N SER A 200 -23.84 15.77 2.10
CA SER A 200 -24.11 17.20 1.88
C SER A 200 -22.81 18.02 1.85
N VAL A 201 -21.92 17.82 2.83
CA VAL A 201 -20.65 18.55 2.95
C VAL A 201 -19.74 18.28 1.75
N LEU A 202 -19.57 17.01 1.35
CA LEU A 202 -18.72 16.64 0.22
C LEU A 202 -19.31 17.04 -1.14
N SER A 203 -20.63 16.98 -1.31
CA SER A 203 -21.30 17.53 -2.49
C SER A 203 -21.07 19.02 -2.63
N LYS A 204 -21.19 19.80 -1.53
CA LYS A 204 -20.92 21.25 -1.54
C LYS A 204 -19.46 21.54 -1.88
N ALA A 205 -18.51 20.79 -1.33
CA ALA A 205 -17.09 20.93 -1.67
C ALA A 205 -16.85 20.68 -3.17
N LYS A 206 -17.39 19.58 -3.70
CA LYS A 206 -17.28 19.23 -5.14
C LYS A 206 -17.91 20.31 -6.03
N GLN A 207 -19.09 20.82 -5.68
CA GLN A 207 -19.77 21.90 -6.41
C GLN A 207 -18.96 23.20 -6.44
N ARG A 208 -18.20 23.48 -5.37
CA ARG A 208 -17.26 24.62 -5.29
C ARG A 208 -15.92 24.36 -6.02
N GLY A 209 -15.80 23.26 -6.76
CA GLY A 209 -14.59 22.90 -7.51
C GLY A 209 -13.47 22.29 -6.67
N MET A 210 -13.71 21.98 -5.40
CA MET A 210 -12.70 21.32 -4.56
C MET A 210 -12.47 19.89 -5.06
N THR A 211 -11.21 19.57 -5.37
CA THR A 211 -10.83 18.20 -5.68
C THR A 211 -10.77 17.39 -4.38
N LEU A 212 -11.61 16.35 -4.25
CA LEU A 212 -11.73 15.56 -3.02
C LEU A 212 -10.65 14.49 -2.86
N TYR A 213 -10.10 13.99 -3.96
CA TYR A 213 -9.13 12.89 -3.94
C TYR A 213 -7.71 13.40 -4.21
N THR A 214 -6.73 12.65 -3.76
CA THR A 214 -5.35 12.82 -4.23
C THR A 214 -5.22 12.38 -5.69
N GLY A 215 -4.31 13.02 -6.43
CA GLY A 215 -3.95 12.61 -7.80
C GLY A 215 -2.97 11.43 -7.85
N ALA A 216 -2.42 11.00 -6.71
CA ALA A 216 -1.65 9.77 -6.56
C ALA A 216 -2.51 8.69 -5.89
N PHE A 217 -2.17 7.41 -6.00
CA PHE A 217 -2.94 6.33 -5.36
C PHE A 217 -4.43 6.35 -5.70
N GLN A 218 -4.78 6.53 -6.99
CA GLN A 218 -6.17 6.58 -7.44
C GLN A 218 -6.90 5.31 -6.99
N LYS A 219 -8.00 5.49 -6.26
CA LYS A 219 -8.82 4.40 -5.73
C LYS A 219 -10.12 4.34 -6.53
N PRO A 220 -10.37 3.23 -7.25
CA PRO A 220 -11.67 3.05 -7.89
C PRO A 220 -12.71 2.89 -6.78
N ALA A 221 -13.77 3.69 -6.86
CA ALA A 221 -14.90 3.52 -5.96
C ALA A 221 -15.60 2.19 -6.24
N PRO A 222 -16.13 1.52 -5.21
CA PRO A 222 -17.03 0.40 -5.42
C PRO A 222 -18.28 0.87 -6.17
N ILE A 223 -18.93 -0.03 -6.93
CA ILE A 223 -20.12 0.31 -7.71
C ILE A 223 -21.35 -0.13 -6.90
N PHE A 224 -21.83 0.75 -6.01
CA PHE A 224 -23.04 0.50 -5.20
C PHE A 224 -24.26 1.30 -5.68
N GLY A 225 -24.18 1.93 -6.85
CA GLY A 225 -25.29 2.67 -7.46
C GLY A 225 -25.52 4.09 -6.92
N LEU A 226 -24.66 4.62 -6.04
CA LEU A 226 -24.91 5.92 -5.36
C LEU A 226 -24.56 7.18 -6.19
N GLY A 227 -24.31 7.03 -7.49
CA GLY A 227 -24.03 8.13 -8.44
C GLY A 227 -22.65 8.79 -8.32
N ASP A 228 -22.25 9.23 -7.12
CA ASP A 228 -20.93 9.83 -6.87
C ASP A 228 -19.94 8.84 -6.23
N ASN A 229 -18.68 8.86 -6.66
CA ASN A 229 -17.62 8.01 -6.10
C ASN A 229 -17.47 8.15 -4.58
N PHE A 230 -17.59 9.37 -4.02
CA PHE A 230 -17.45 9.56 -2.57
C PHE A 230 -18.61 8.94 -1.78
N LYS A 231 -19.82 8.87 -2.37
CA LYS A 231 -20.96 8.22 -1.72
C LYS A 231 -20.74 6.72 -1.64
N ASN A 232 -20.27 6.12 -2.73
CA ASN A 232 -19.93 4.70 -2.77
C ASN A 232 -18.78 4.35 -1.79
N HIS A 233 -17.74 5.18 -1.70
CA HIS A 233 -16.66 5.00 -0.70
C HIS A 233 -17.16 5.07 0.74
N LEU A 234 -18.06 6.02 1.06
CA LEU A 234 -18.64 6.13 2.39
C LEU A 234 -19.57 4.95 2.72
N ALA A 235 -20.29 4.41 1.73
CA ALA A 235 -21.05 3.17 1.92
C ALA A 235 -20.13 1.97 2.24
N LEU A 236 -18.96 1.86 1.58
CA LEU A 236 -17.97 0.82 1.92
C LEU A 236 -17.41 1.01 3.34
N LEU A 237 -17.16 2.25 3.75
CA LEU A 237 -16.77 2.55 5.12
C LEU A 237 -17.84 2.08 6.11
N GLU A 238 -19.12 2.40 5.88
CA GLU A 238 -20.21 1.97 6.75
C GLU A 238 -20.33 0.45 6.81
N LEU A 239 -20.16 -0.23 5.68
CA LEU A 239 -20.17 -1.69 5.61
C LEU A 239 -19.14 -2.30 6.57
N TRP A 240 -17.88 -1.83 6.52
CA TRP A 240 -16.83 -2.27 7.43
C TRP A 240 -17.04 -1.88 8.89
N MET A 241 -17.69 -0.74 9.14
CA MET A 241 -17.95 -0.24 10.50
C MET A 241 -19.16 -0.89 11.19
N THR A 242 -20.09 -1.48 10.42
CA THR A 242 -21.38 -1.97 10.93
C THR A 242 -21.64 -3.46 10.73
N ARG A 243 -21.39 -4.01 9.54
CA ARG A 243 -21.81 -5.39 9.19
C ARG A 243 -20.63 -6.36 9.16
N ASP A 244 -19.54 -5.91 8.56
CA ASP A 244 -18.37 -6.76 8.28
C ASP A 244 -17.32 -6.74 9.39
N HIS A 245 -17.50 -5.86 10.38
CA HIS A 245 -16.66 -5.73 11.57
C HIS A 245 -15.16 -5.89 11.28
N LEU A 246 -14.60 -5.03 10.40
CA LEU A 246 -13.18 -5.09 10.04
C LEU A 246 -12.27 -5.12 11.28
N LEU A 247 -12.68 -4.46 12.37
CA LEU A 247 -11.97 -4.50 13.65
C LEU A 247 -11.87 -5.93 14.22
N ASP A 248 -12.91 -6.75 14.12
CA ASP A 248 -12.90 -8.13 14.61
C ASP A 248 -11.98 -9.01 13.76
N HIS A 249 -11.96 -8.79 12.45
CA HIS A 249 -10.99 -9.45 11.56
C HIS A 249 -9.56 -9.07 11.92
N ILE A 250 -9.29 -7.79 12.19
CA ILE A 250 -7.99 -7.31 12.68
C ILE A 250 -7.62 -8.00 14.00
N ASN A 251 -8.54 -8.06 14.97
CA ASN A 251 -8.30 -8.63 16.29
C ASN A 251 -8.04 -10.14 16.25
N LYS A 252 -8.61 -10.87 15.28
CA LYS A 252 -8.44 -12.32 15.10
C LYS A 252 -7.27 -12.70 14.21
N ALA A 253 -6.66 -11.74 13.50
CA ALA A 253 -5.63 -12.01 12.51
C ALA A 253 -4.36 -12.59 13.13
N CYS A 254 -3.89 -13.71 12.59
CA CYS A 254 -2.62 -14.32 12.97
C CYS A 254 -1.47 -13.75 12.13
N TYR A 255 -1.77 -13.38 10.88
CA TYR A 255 -0.85 -12.82 9.90
C TYR A 255 -1.42 -11.54 9.29
N LEU A 256 -0.53 -10.64 8.86
CA LEU A 256 -0.95 -9.43 8.14
C LEU A 256 -1.63 -9.76 6.79
N ALA A 257 -1.31 -10.93 6.23
CA ALA A 257 -1.97 -11.48 5.05
C ALA A 257 -3.48 -11.73 5.27
N ASP A 258 -3.91 -12.14 6.47
CA ASP A 258 -5.32 -12.44 6.78
C ASP A 258 -6.17 -11.16 6.68
N VAL A 259 -5.64 -10.05 7.22
CA VAL A 259 -6.27 -8.72 7.13
C VAL A 259 -6.27 -8.23 5.68
N PHE A 260 -5.17 -8.43 4.96
CA PHE A 260 -5.07 -8.04 3.57
C PHE A 260 -6.09 -8.76 2.68
N GLU A 261 -6.21 -10.08 2.77
CA GLU A 261 -7.18 -10.87 2.00
C GLU A 261 -8.60 -10.41 2.24
N PHE A 262 -8.94 -10.18 3.52
CA PHE A 262 -10.24 -9.65 3.89
C PHE A 262 -10.49 -8.30 3.22
N ILE A 263 -9.59 -7.33 3.38
CA ILE A 263 -9.73 -6.00 2.76
C ILE A 263 -9.81 -6.11 1.23
N ALA A 264 -8.94 -6.92 0.62
CA ALA A 264 -8.81 -7.01 -0.83
C ALA A 264 -9.96 -7.78 -1.49
N SER A 265 -10.72 -8.55 -0.71
CA SER A 265 -11.93 -9.21 -1.18
C SER A 265 -13.04 -8.24 -1.57
N PHE A 266 -12.99 -6.98 -1.11
CA PHE A 266 -14.04 -6.01 -1.34
C PHE A 266 -13.96 -5.32 -2.72
N PRO A 267 -15.12 -4.93 -3.28
CA PRO A 267 -15.19 -4.08 -4.45
C PRO A 267 -14.31 -2.82 -4.34
N GLY A 268 -13.55 -2.50 -5.40
CA GLY A 268 -12.66 -1.33 -5.42
C GLY A 268 -11.37 -1.46 -4.59
N MET A 269 -11.21 -2.55 -3.82
CA MET A 269 -10.09 -2.77 -2.90
C MET A 269 -9.03 -3.75 -3.41
N ALA A 270 -8.87 -3.89 -4.72
CA ALA A 270 -7.82 -4.73 -5.33
C ALA A 270 -6.41 -4.50 -4.72
N ASP A 271 -5.49 -5.42 -4.96
CA ASP A 271 -4.16 -5.56 -4.34
C ASP A 271 -3.51 -4.25 -3.91
N PHE A 272 -3.38 -3.30 -4.84
CA PHE A 272 -2.76 -2.02 -4.57
C PHE A 272 -3.54 -1.20 -3.52
N THR A 273 -4.85 -0.99 -3.71
CA THR A 273 -5.69 -0.19 -2.81
C THR A 273 -5.79 -0.86 -1.43
N GLY A 274 -5.97 -2.18 -1.39
CA GLY A 274 -5.97 -2.96 -0.15
C GLY A 274 -4.66 -2.81 0.62
N TYR A 275 -3.52 -2.90 -0.07
CA TYR A 275 -2.22 -2.74 0.55
C TYR A 275 -1.98 -1.31 1.05
N GLN A 276 -2.45 -0.29 0.35
CA GLN A 276 -2.35 1.09 0.85
C GLN A 276 -3.12 1.30 2.16
N LEU A 277 -4.33 0.73 2.27
CA LEU A 277 -5.11 0.79 3.51
C LEU A 277 -4.40 0.02 4.64
N LEU A 278 -3.89 -1.17 4.34
CA LEU A 278 -3.16 -1.99 5.30
C LEU A 278 -1.92 -1.28 5.86
N LEU A 279 -1.16 -0.58 5.01
CA LEU A 279 -0.02 0.23 5.45
C LEU A 279 -0.44 1.38 6.37
N ASN A 280 -1.56 2.05 6.06
CA ASN A 280 -2.11 3.10 6.91
C ASN A 280 -2.56 2.56 8.28
N LEU A 281 -3.20 1.38 8.30
CA LEU A 281 -3.56 0.69 9.54
C LEU A 281 -2.31 0.24 10.33
N GLY A 282 -1.22 -0.10 9.63
CA GLY A 282 0.07 -0.46 10.24
C GLY A 282 0.77 0.68 11.00
N TYR A 283 0.28 1.92 10.88
CA TYR A 283 0.68 3.05 11.73
C TYR A 283 -0.13 3.15 13.03
N THR A 284 -1.22 2.40 13.17
CA THR A 284 -2.08 2.39 14.35
C THR A 284 -1.74 1.26 15.31
N GLU A 285 -2.19 1.37 16.56
CA GLU A 285 -2.05 0.31 17.56
C GLU A 285 -2.94 -0.91 17.28
N LEU A 286 -3.87 -0.81 16.31
CA LEU A 286 -4.74 -1.91 15.88
C LEU A 286 -3.96 -3.04 15.20
N LEU A 287 -2.83 -2.71 14.54
CA LEU A 287 -1.99 -3.69 13.84
C LEU A 287 -0.56 -3.68 14.40
N GLN A 288 -0.26 -4.68 15.22
CA GLN A 288 1.04 -4.88 15.86
C GLN A 288 1.92 -5.91 15.12
N PHE A 289 1.96 -5.81 13.80
CA PHE A 289 2.77 -6.66 12.91
C PHE A 289 4.11 -6.00 12.57
N SER A 290 5.16 -6.78 12.36
CA SER A 290 6.45 -6.26 11.91
C SER A 290 6.34 -5.69 10.50
N GLY A 291 7.16 -4.69 10.13
CA GLY A 291 7.24 -4.27 8.73
C GLY A 291 7.90 -5.30 7.82
N MET A 292 8.39 -6.40 8.40
CA MET A 292 8.91 -7.58 7.71
C MET A 292 7.86 -8.67 7.44
N ASP A 293 6.60 -8.46 7.83
CA ASP A 293 5.57 -9.52 7.78
C ASP A 293 4.99 -9.74 6.39
N PHE A 294 4.81 -8.65 5.63
CA PHE A 294 3.98 -8.70 4.44
C PHE A 294 4.22 -7.54 3.47
N VAL A 295 4.22 -7.84 2.17
CA VAL A 295 4.37 -6.85 1.10
C VAL A 295 3.62 -7.28 -0.15
N VAL A 296 3.05 -6.30 -0.85
CA VAL A 296 2.34 -6.50 -2.12
C VAL A 296 2.97 -5.58 -3.17
N PRO A 297 3.68 -6.12 -4.17
CA PRO A 297 4.32 -5.32 -5.20
C PRO A 297 3.26 -4.63 -6.07
N GLY A 298 3.16 -3.31 -5.98
CA GLY A 298 2.29 -2.53 -6.86
C GLY A 298 2.80 -2.50 -8.30
N LEU A 299 1.97 -2.06 -9.26
CA LEU A 299 2.33 -2.01 -10.69
C LEU A 299 3.63 -1.25 -10.97
N GLY A 300 3.92 -0.19 -10.21
CA GLY A 300 5.17 0.56 -10.33
C GLY A 300 6.38 -0.24 -9.84
N ALA A 301 6.25 -0.92 -8.69
CA ALA A 301 7.30 -1.79 -8.18
C ALA A 301 7.56 -2.99 -9.09
N GLN A 302 6.50 -3.63 -9.60
CA GLN A 302 6.62 -4.72 -10.58
C GLN A 302 7.33 -4.26 -11.87
N SER A 303 6.99 -3.07 -12.37
CA SER A 303 7.68 -2.46 -13.52
C SER A 303 9.14 -2.15 -13.21
N GLY A 304 9.41 -1.63 -12.01
CA GLY A 304 10.76 -1.38 -11.53
C GLY A 304 11.59 -2.66 -11.48
N LEU A 305 11.08 -3.74 -10.89
CA LEU A 305 11.75 -5.04 -10.84
C LEU A 305 12.12 -5.55 -12.25
N VAL A 306 11.26 -5.35 -13.25
CA VAL A 306 11.62 -5.66 -14.66
C VAL A 306 12.80 -4.83 -15.14
N LYS A 307 12.88 -3.54 -14.81
CA LYS A 307 14.06 -2.73 -15.15
C LYS A 307 15.31 -3.18 -14.40
N LEU A 308 15.18 -3.59 -13.14
CA LEU A 308 16.28 -4.03 -12.28
C LEU A 308 16.88 -5.37 -12.73
N PHE A 309 16.09 -6.28 -13.29
CA PHE A 309 16.52 -7.65 -13.61
C PHE A 309 16.31 -8.08 -15.07
N GLY A 310 15.74 -7.21 -15.90
CA GLY A 310 15.53 -7.44 -17.32
C GLY A 310 14.78 -8.73 -17.64
N GLY A 311 15.20 -9.40 -18.73
CA GLY A 311 14.57 -10.64 -19.19
C GLY A 311 14.72 -11.83 -18.23
N SER A 312 15.64 -11.78 -17.26
CA SER A 312 15.81 -12.85 -16.27
C SER A 312 14.61 -12.96 -15.34
N LEU A 313 13.97 -11.84 -14.98
CA LEU A 313 12.76 -11.83 -14.17
C LEU A 313 11.59 -12.51 -14.87
N LYS A 314 11.44 -12.30 -16.19
CA LYS A 314 10.38 -12.98 -16.98
C LYS A 314 10.53 -14.51 -16.90
N LYS A 315 11.76 -15.02 -17.01
CA LYS A 315 12.06 -16.45 -16.90
C LYS A 315 11.78 -16.99 -15.50
N ALA A 316 12.15 -16.20 -14.48
CA ALA A 316 11.92 -16.57 -13.09
C ALA A 316 10.43 -16.60 -12.74
N ARG A 317 9.65 -15.60 -13.18
CA ARG A 317 8.19 -15.50 -12.97
C ARG A 317 7.43 -16.69 -13.58
N ALA A 318 7.88 -17.20 -14.72
CA ALA A 318 7.28 -18.37 -15.36
C ALA A 318 7.41 -19.66 -14.51
N LYS A 319 8.43 -19.74 -13.65
CA LYS A 319 8.70 -20.90 -12.77
C LYS A 319 8.18 -20.69 -11.35
N VAL A 320 8.23 -19.45 -10.87
CA VAL A 320 7.80 -19.04 -9.53
C VAL A 320 6.87 -17.84 -9.69
N PRO A 321 5.55 -18.07 -9.85
CA PRO A 321 4.57 -16.99 -9.88
C PRO A 321 4.65 -16.13 -8.60
N GLY A 322 4.68 -14.81 -8.77
CA GLY A 322 4.78 -13.87 -7.63
C GLY A 322 6.18 -13.77 -6.99
N ILE A 323 7.24 -14.21 -7.67
CA ILE A 323 8.64 -14.11 -7.20
C ILE A 323 9.05 -12.67 -6.85
N GLU A 324 8.34 -11.64 -7.34
CA GLU A 324 8.55 -10.25 -6.98
C GLU A 324 8.56 -10.01 -5.47
N VAL A 325 7.69 -10.69 -4.72
CA VAL A 325 7.67 -10.60 -3.25
C VAL A 325 8.98 -11.13 -2.66
N ASP A 326 9.46 -12.27 -3.15
CA ASP A 326 10.71 -12.88 -2.67
C ASP A 326 11.92 -12.00 -3.01
N ILE A 327 11.90 -11.35 -4.18
CA ILE A 327 12.95 -10.41 -4.57
C ILE A 327 12.97 -9.20 -3.65
N ILE A 328 11.81 -8.63 -3.31
CA ILE A 328 11.73 -7.51 -2.36
C ILE A 328 12.26 -7.94 -1.00
N VAL A 329 11.82 -9.09 -0.46
CA VAL A 329 12.31 -9.63 0.81
C VAL A 329 13.82 -9.84 0.77
N TRP A 330 14.34 -10.42 -0.33
CA TRP A 330 15.77 -10.63 -0.52
C TRP A 330 16.53 -9.30 -0.54
N MET A 331 16.06 -8.31 -1.30
CA MET A 331 16.68 -6.98 -1.37
C MET A 331 16.70 -6.31 0.00
N THR A 332 15.59 -6.36 0.76
CA THR A 332 15.54 -5.82 2.13
C THR A 332 16.55 -6.48 3.06
N LYS A 333 16.69 -7.81 3.00
CA LYS A 333 17.65 -8.56 3.84
C LYS A 333 19.12 -8.31 3.47
N HIS A 334 19.41 -7.97 2.22
CA HIS A 334 20.78 -7.76 1.72
C HIS A 334 21.11 -6.27 1.49
N GLN A 335 20.30 -5.36 2.05
CA GLN A 335 20.44 -3.93 1.77
C GLN A 335 21.81 -3.38 2.18
N GLU A 336 22.29 -3.71 3.37
CA GLU A 336 23.56 -3.22 3.90
C GLU A 336 24.74 -3.65 3.03
N GLN A 337 24.78 -4.92 2.64
CA GLN A 337 25.80 -5.48 1.74
C GLN A 337 25.85 -4.71 0.42
N HIS A 338 24.70 -4.35 -0.17
CA HIS A 338 24.68 -3.66 -1.44
C HIS A 338 24.99 -2.17 -1.35
N PHE A 339 24.62 -1.50 -0.26
CA PHE A 339 25.09 -0.14 0.01
C PHE A 339 26.61 -0.13 0.19
N GLN A 340 27.15 -1.04 1.02
CA GLN A 340 28.59 -1.17 1.26
C GLN A 340 29.36 -1.47 -0.02
N ARG A 341 28.88 -2.40 -0.85
CA ARG A 341 29.48 -2.74 -2.15
C ARG A 341 29.64 -1.51 -3.05
N LEU A 342 28.70 -0.57 -2.98
CA LEU A 342 28.70 0.64 -3.78
C LEU A 342 29.42 1.82 -3.10
N GLY A 343 29.98 1.62 -1.90
CA GLY A 343 30.57 2.69 -1.10
C GLY A 343 29.54 3.73 -0.63
N LEU A 344 28.28 3.30 -0.49
CA LEU A 344 27.17 4.15 -0.07
C LEU A 344 26.88 3.94 1.41
N GLN A 345 26.50 5.00 2.11
CA GLN A 345 25.94 4.88 3.45
C GLN A 345 24.53 4.28 3.37
N CYS A 346 24.23 3.30 4.22
CA CYS A 346 22.89 2.75 4.34
C CYS A 346 21.93 3.84 4.89
N PRO A 347 20.80 4.11 4.22
CA PRO A 347 19.74 4.95 4.76
C PRO A 347 19.22 4.38 6.07
N VAL A 348 19.10 5.24 7.07
CA VAL A 348 18.53 4.88 8.38
C VAL A 348 17.50 5.90 8.83
N LEU A 349 16.52 5.45 9.60
CA LEU A 349 15.41 6.23 10.10
C LEU A 349 15.50 6.43 11.63
N GLY A 350 15.40 7.69 12.04
CA GLY A 350 15.36 8.06 13.46
C GLY A 350 16.70 7.85 14.19
N PRO A 351 16.74 8.15 15.50
CA PRO A 351 17.95 8.04 16.31
C PRO A 351 18.40 6.58 16.52
N ASP A 352 17.46 5.63 16.45
CA ASP A 352 17.73 4.20 16.63
C ASP A 352 18.28 3.52 15.37
N ASN A 353 18.60 4.30 14.33
CA ASN A 353 19.14 3.84 13.05
C ASN A 353 18.31 2.71 12.39
N LEU A 354 16.98 2.84 12.38
CA LEU A 354 16.11 1.80 11.83
C LEU A 354 16.36 1.62 10.32
N PRO A 355 16.61 0.38 9.85
CA PRO A 355 16.83 0.10 8.43
C PRO A 355 15.53 0.19 7.63
N MET A 356 15.62 0.16 6.30
CA MET A 356 14.44 0.07 5.44
C MET A 356 13.72 -1.27 5.66
N GLU A 357 12.39 -1.24 5.80
CA GLU A 357 11.56 -2.45 5.85
C GLU A 357 10.97 -2.79 4.47
N LEU A 358 10.14 -3.85 4.37
CA LEU A 358 9.62 -4.32 3.09
C LEU A 358 8.83 -3.25 2.33
N ALA A 359 8.00 -2.47 3.05
CA ALA A 359 7.19 -1.42 2.46
C ALA A 359 8.05 -0.28 1.89
N ASP A 360 9.19 0.04 2.52
CA ASP A 360 10.11 1.06 2.04
C ASP A 360 10.84 0.58 0.77
N VAL A 361 11.26 -0.69 0.73
CA VAL A 361 11.90 -1.27 -0.46
C VAL A 361 10.92 -1.37 -1.63
N GLU A 362 9.69 -1.86 -1.42
CA GLU A 362 8.66 -1.89 -2.47
C GLU A 362 8.39 -0.49 -3.03
N HIS A 363 8.21 0.46 -2.12
CA HIS A 363 7.98 1.85 -2.44
C HIS A 363 9.14 2.47 -3.23
N ALA A 364 10.37 2.26 -2.78
CA ALA A 364 11.57 2.75 -3.45
C ALA A 364 11.73 2.13 -4.85
N ILE A 365 11.40 0.86 -5.06
CA ILE A 365 11.43 0.24 -6.40
C ILE A 365 10.42 0.94 -7.33
N CYS A 366 9.24 1.28 -6.81
CA CYS A 366 8.22 2.03 -7.55
C CYS A 366 8.70 3.44 -7.96
N GLU A 367 9.41 4.15 -7.07
CA GLU A 367 10.02 5.45 -7.38
C GLU A 367 11.20 5.34 -8.35
N VAL A 368 12.03 4.30 -8.20
CA VAL A 368 13.14 4.01 -9.10
C VAL A 368 12.66 3.66 -10.50
N ASP A 369 11.50 2.99 -10.65
CA ASP A 369 10.88 2.81 -11.96
C ASP A 369 10.66 4.16 -12.68
N LYS A 370 10.17 5.18 -11.95
CA LYS A 370 9.98 6.54 -12.50
C LYS A 370 11.32 7.21 -12.80
N TYR A 371 12.28 7.10 -11.89
CA TYR A 371 13.62 7.66 -12.04
C TYR A 371 14.35 7.10 -13.27
N LEU A 372 14.26 5.79 -13.50
CA LEU A 372 14.89 5.11 -14.63
C LEU A 372 14.27 5.46 -15.97
N ARG A 373 13.00 5.92 -16.03
CA ARG A 373 12.42 6.44 -17.30
C ARG A 373 13.21 7.64 -17.83
N MET A 374 13.76 8.46 -16.94
CA MET A 374 14.50 9.67 -17.28
C MET A 374 15.99 9.40 -17.40
N SER A 375 16.59 8.71 -16.42
CA SER A 375 18.04 8.47 -16.41
C SER A 375 18.50 7.36 -17.35
N HIS A 376 17.65 6.36 -17.61
CA HIS A 376 17.99 5.14 -18.35
C HIS A 376 16.82 4.70 -19.26
N PRO A 377 16.42 5.51 -20.26
CA PRO A 377 15.23 5.24 -21.09
C PRO A 377 15.32 3.94 -21.92
N SER A 378 16.51 3.36 -22.05
CA SER A 378 16.73 2.04 -22.67
C SER A 378 16.29 0.87 -21.78
N LEU A 379 16.22 1.05 -20.45
CA LEU A 379 15.69 0.05 -19.52
C LEU A 379 14.16 0.08 -19.54
N LYS A 380 13.55 -0.83 -20.30
CA LYS A 380 12.10 -0.96 -20.42
C LYS A 380 11.49 -1.71 -19.24
N GLY A 381 10.37 -1.21 -18.75
CA GLY A 381 9.57 -1.84 -17.69
C GLY A 381 8.41 -2.66 -18.26
N LEU A 382 7.37 -2.93 -17.45
CA LEU A 382 6.19 -3.69 -17.88
C LEU A 382 5.24 -2.92 -18.79
N HIS A 383 5.33 -1.59 -18.80
CA HIS A 383 4.42 -0.72 -19.56
C HIS A 383 5.23 0.32 -20.31
N ASP A 384 4.70 0.79 -21.44
CA ASP A 384 5.30 1.85 -22.29
C ASP A 384 5.19 3.25 -21.69
N ARG A 385 5.20 3.36 -20.36
CA ARG A 385 5.23 4.64 -19.65
C ARG A 385 6.61 5.26 -19.81
N THR A 386 6.74 6.13 -20.80
CA THR A 386 7.97 6.85 -21.14
C THR A 386 8.09 8.21 -20.47
N HIS A 387 6.98 8.80 -20.00
CA HIS A 387 6.97 10.17 -19.45
C HIS A 387 6.39 10.26 -18.03
N ASN A 388 6.94 11.19 -17.26
CA ASN A 388 6.35 11.64 -16.00
C ASN A 388 5.28 12.71 -16.32
N LYS A 389 4.01 12.42 -16.02
CA LYS A 389 2.88 13.33 -16.32
C LYS A 389 2.79 14.56 -15.41
N ARG A 390 3.65 14.70 -14.40
CA ARG A 390 3.65 15.86 -13.48
C ARG A 390 4.62 16.91 -14.00
N GLY A 391 4.22 18.17 -13.91
CA GLY A 391 5.08 19.31 -14.25
C GLY A 391 6.29 19.43 -13.31
N HIS A 392 7.10 20.47 -13.53
CA HIS A 392 8.32 20.73 -12.77
C HIS A 392 8.07 20.82 -11.26
N PHE A 393 8.91 20.14 -10.48
CA PHE A 393 8.90 20.25 -9.03
C PHE A 393 9.36 21.64 -8.61
N LYS A 394 8.53 22.33 -7.83
CA LYS A 394 8.93 23.54 -7.10
C LYS A 394 8.95 23.19 -5.61
N PRO A 395 10.11 23.21 -4.96
CA PRO A 395 10.18 22.88 -3.56
C PRO A 395 9.49 23.94 -2.71
N SER A 396 8.84 23.50 -1.62
CA SER A 396 8.35 24.41 -0.59
C SER A 396 9.53 25.12 0.08
N SER A 397 9.38 26.42 0.37
CA SER A 397 10.33 27.19 1.19
C SER A 397 10.36 26.71 2.64
N VAL A 398 9.29 26.06 3.11
CA VAL A 398 9.18 25.51 4.45
C VAL A 398 9.90 24.16 4.50
N CYS A 399 10.92 24.08 5.35
CA CYS A 399 11.61 22.83 5.63
C CYS A 399 10.67 21.85 6.38
N PRO A 400 10.73 20.53 6.10
CA PRO A 400 9.91 19.56 6.80
C PRO A 400 10.22 19.57 8.31
N ALA A 401 9.18 19.59 9.16
CA ALA A 401 9.35 19.45 10.60
C ALA A 401 9.99 18.10 10.97
N LYS A 402 10.44 17.94 12.23
CA LYS A 402 10.89 16.64 12.74
C LYS A 402 9.79 15.58 12.52
N PRO A 403 10.14 14.41 11.94
CA PRO A 403 9.15 13.38 11.65
C PRO A 403 8.62 12.78 12.96
N THR A 404 7.33 12.47 12.98
CA THR A 404 6.72 11.66 14.03
C THR A 404 6.63 10.23 13.53
N LEU A 405 7.22 9.31 14.31
CA LEU A 405 7.09 7.88 14.05
C LEU A 405 5.78 7.36 14.69
N PRO A 406 5.16 6.33 14.09
CA PRO A 406 3.98 5.69 14.67
C PRO A 406 4.26 5.13 16.07
N ARG A 407 3.40 5.43 17.05
CA ARG A 407 3.53 4.88 18.42
C ARG A 407 3.51 3.35 18.42
N ALA A 408 2.69 2.77 17.54
CA ALA A 408 2.57 1.33 17.34
C ALA A 408 3.91 0.63 17.08
N TRP A 409 4.90 1.32 16.48
CA TRP A 409 6.20 0.74 16.15
C TRP A 409 7.05 0.40 17.38
N SER A 410 6.77 1.02 18.53
CA SER A 410 7.43 0.69 19.80
C SER A 410 6.93 -0.62 20.42
N HIS A 411 5.82 -1.19 19.94
CA HIS A 411 5.21 -2.35 20.54
C HIS A 411 6.10 -3.61 20.38
N PRO A 412 6.40 -4.37 21.47
CA PRO A 412 7.32 -5.50 21.41
C PRO A 412 6.97 -6.58 20.39
N ALA A 413 5.67 -6.81 20.15
CA ALA A 413 5.21 -7.81 19.18
C ALA A 413 5.69 -7.55 17.74
N ARG A 414 6.07 -6.32 17.39
CA ARG A 414 6.57 -5.96 16.06
C ARG A 414 8.03 -6.35 15.83
N LYS A 415 8.76 -6.75 16.88
CA LYS A 415 10.15 -7.24 16.77
C LYS A 415 10.21 -8.64 16.17
N VAL A 416 9.11 -9.39 16.19
CA VAL A 416 9.03 -10.75 15.67
C VAL A 416 8.25 -10.75 14.36
N ALA A 417 8.89 -11.20 13.29
CA ALA A 417 8.24 -11.31 12.01
C ALA A 417 7.29 -12.53 11.97
N ARG A 418 6.07 -12.31 11.49
CA ARG A 418 5.00 -13.31 11.31
C ARG A 418 4.62 -13.39 9.85
N VAL A 419 5.41 -14.12 9.10
CA VAL A 419 5.22 -14.32 7.66
C VAL A 419 4.41 -15.59 7.44
N ARG A 420 3.26 -15.48 6.76
CA ARG A 420 2.48 -16.65 6.37
C ARG A 420 3.19 -17.39 5.23
N ALA A 421 3.28 -18.71 5.32
CA ALA A 421 3.98 -19.52 4.31
C ALA A 421 3.30 -19.46 2.93
N GLU A 422 1.97 -19.42 2.93
CA GLU A 422 1.15 -19.35 1.73
C GLU A 422 0.92 -17.90 1.30
N ARG A 423 0.94 -17.69 -0.02
CA ARG A 423 0.59 -16.40 -0.62
C ARG A 423 -0.89 -16.08 -0.37
N PRO A 424 -1.25 -14.79 -0.27
CA PRO A 424 -2.63 -14.36 -0.24
C PRO A 424 -3.46 -14.97 -1.37
N GLN A 425 -4.60 -15.56 -1.02
CA GLN A 425 -5.66 -16.00 -1.91
C GLN A 425 -6.83 -15.04 -1.73
N ILE A 426 -6.98 -14.12 -2.68
CA ILE A 426 -8.05 -13.12 -2.62
C ILE A 426 -9.30 -13.72 -3.27
N ASN A 427 -10.19 -14.21 -2.42
CA ASN A 427 -11.54 -14.62 -2.85
C ASN A 427 -12.40 -13.36 -2.91
N LYS A 428 -12.65 -12.85 -4.12
CA LYS A 428 -13.48 -11.66 -4.32
C LYS A 428 -14.90 -11.91 -3.80
N ARG A 429 -15.38 -11.03 -2.92
CA ARG A 429 -16.74 -11.08 -2.37
C ARG A 429 -17.71 -10.42 -3.35
N TYR A 430 -18.04 -11.15 -4.41
CA TYR A 430 -19.18 -10.87 -5.28
C TYR A 430 -19.92 -12.18 -5.51
N THR A 431 -20.59 -12.70 -4.48
CA THR A 431 -21.41 -13.88 -4.68
C THR A 431 -22.67 -13.49 -5.42
N VAL A 432 -22.91 -14.14 -6.55
CA VAL A 432 -24.19 -14.06 -7.27
C VAL A 432 -25.25 -14.71 -6.40
N ALA A 433 -26.20 -13.93 -5.89
CA ALA A 433 -27.39 -14.46 -5.23
C ALA A 433 -28.26 -15.20 -6.25
N TYR A 434 -28.62 -14.51 -7.34
CA TYR A 434 -29.34 -15.09 -8.48
C TYR A 434 -29.20 -14.22 -9.73
N ILE A 435 -29.54 -14.80 -10.88
CA ILE A 435 -29.66 -14.08 -12.16
C ILE A 435 -31.14 -13.83 -12.41
N GLY A 436 -31.52 -12.55 -12.59
CA GLY A 436 -32.92 -12.16 -12.74
C GLY A 436 -33.35 -11.96 -14.20
N ASP A 437 -32.43 -11.65 -15.11
CA ASP A 437 -32.77 -11.34 -16.50
C ASP A 437 -31.57 -11.55 -17.45
N MET A 438 -31.84 -11.57 -18.76
CA MET A 438 -30.84 -11.71 -19.82
C MET A 438 -31.25 -10.89 -21.04
N ILE A 439 -30.33 -10.04 -21.53
CA ILE A 439 -30.50 -9.26 -22.76
C ILE A 439 -29.36 -9.51 -23.73
N LYS A 440 -29.56 -9.15 -25.00
CA LYS A 440 -28.47 -8.99 -25.97
C LYS A 440 -28.22 -7.51 -26.19
N ASP A 441 -26.95 -7.10 -26.12
CA ASP A 441 -26.56 -5.74 -26.45
C ASP A 441 -26.66 -5.48 -27.96
N LYS A 442 -26.44 -4.22 -28.35
CA LYS A 442 -26.46 -3.78 -29.77
C LYS A 442 -25.46 -4.49 -30.68
N ASN A 443 -24.47 -5.20 -30.12
CA ASN A 443 -23.46 -5.96 -30.84
C ASN A 443 -23.73 -7.47 -30.79
N GLY A 444 -24.88 -7.89 -30.25
CA GLY A 444 -25.26 -9.30 -30.11
C GLY A 444 -24.64 -10.01 -28.91
N LYS A 445 -23.92 -9.31 -28.02
CA LYS A 445 -23.33 -9.90 -26.81
C LYS A 445 -24.40 -10.09 -25.74
N VAL A 446 -24.39 -11.24 -25.09
CA VAL A 446 -25.32 -11.56 -24.00
C VAL A 446 -24.86 -10.91 -22.70
N LEU A 447 -25.78 -10.25 -22.01
CA LEU A 447 -25.61 -9.69 -20.67
C LEU A 447 -26.64 -10.32 -19.73
N TYR A 448 -26.22 -10.69 -18.51
CA TYR A 448 -27.09 -11.17 -17.45
C TYR A 448 -27.29 -10.09 -16.39
N LYS A 449 -28.52 -9.94 -15.89
CA LYS A 449 -28.82 -9.07 -14.75
C LYS A 449 -28.55 -9.83 -13.46
N VAL A 450 -27.46 -9.50 -12.79
CA VAL A 450 -26.92 -10.20 -11.62
C VAL A 450 -27.36 -9.50 -10.35
N PHE A 451 -27.97 -10.27 -9.45
CA PHE A 451 -28.30 -9.86 -8.09
C PHE A 451 -27.25 -10.44 -7.14
N TRP A 452 -26.74 -9.61 -6.24
CA TRP A 452 -25.58 -9.94 -5.41
C TRP A 452 -26.00 -10.28 -3.99
N GLU A 453 -25.39 -11.30 -3.36
CA GLU A 453 -25.66 -11.64 -1.97
C GLU A 453 -25.36 -10.46 -1.03
N ASN A 454 -26.30 -10.17 -0.13
CA ASN A 454 -26.23 -9.07 0.85
C ASN A 454 -26.36 -7.64 0.24
N TYR A 455 -26.71 -7.54 -1.04
CA TYR A 455 -27.07 -6.28 -1.70
C TYR A 455 -28.57 -6.20 -1.97
N ARG A 456 -29.08 -4.98 -2.11
CA ARG A 456 -30.48 -4.75 -2.46
C ARG A 456 -30.69 -5.00 -3.96
N ASP A 457 -31.92 -5.37 -4.33
CA ASP A 457 -32.32 -5.63 -5.71
C ASP A 457 -32.09 -4.46 -6.68
N ASP A 458 -32.19 -3.22 -6.19
CA ASP A 458 -31.91 -2.01 -6.98
C ASP A 458 -30.41 -1.78 -7.24
N GLN A 459 -29.55 -2.60 -6.66
CA GLN A 459 -28.10 -2.61 -6.86
C GLN A 459 -27.64 -3.74 -7.79
N ALA A 460 -28.57 -4.44 -8.44
CA ALA A 460 -28.25 -5.43 -9.48
C ALA A 460 -27.53 -4.78 -10.66
N THR A 461 -26.57 -5.49 -11.25
CA THR A 461 -25.75 -5.02 -12.38
C THR A 461 -25.90 -5.93 -13.59
N TRP A 462 -25.61 -5.40 -14.79
CA TRP A 462 -25.60 -6.18 -16.03
C TRP A 462 -24.18 -6.65 -16.32
N GLU A 463 -23.94 -7.95 -16.22
CA GLU A 463 -22.61 -8.56 -16.37
C GLU A 463 -22.51 -9.33 -17.70
N PRO A 464 -21.36 -9.29 -18.40
CA PRO A 464 -21.16 -10.05 -19.63
C PRO A 464 -21.23 -11.57 -19.41
N GLU A 465 -21.89 -12.28 -20.32
CA GLU A 465 -22.03 -13.75 -20.26
C GLU A 465 -20.68 -14.47 -20.14
N GLU A 466 -19.67 -14.04 -20.90
CA GLU A 466 -18.34 -14.67 -20.88
C GLU A 466 -17.64 -14.58 -19.52
N GLU A 467 -17.83 -13.46 -18.81
CA GLU A 467 -17.27 -13.26 -17.48
C GLU A 467 -18.08 -14.05 -16.44
N LEU A 468 -19.41 -14.02 -16.55
CA LEU A 468 -20.29 -14.69 -15.59
C LEU A 468 -20.24 -16.22 -15.70
N LYS A 469 -20.10 -16.79 -16.90
CA LYS A 469 -19.90 -18.24 -17.10
C LYS A 469 -18.59 -18.74 -16.48
N LYS A 470 -17.59 -17.87 -16.36
CA LYS A 470 -16.33 -18.19 -15.70
C LYS A 470 -16.44 -18.08 -14.18
N ASP A 471 -17.08 -17.01 -13.71
CA ASP A 471 -17.09 -16.65 -12.29
C ASP A 471 -18.22 -17.33 -11.50
N ALA A 472 -19.35 -17.64 -12.15
CA ALA A 472 -20.51 -18.30 -11.53
C ALA A 472 -21.24 -19.27 -12.50
N PRO A 473 -20.56 -20.30 -13.05
CA PRO A 473 -21.13 -21.20 -14.08
C PRO A 473 -22.43 -21.88 -13.66
N LEU A 474 -22.51 -22.37 -12.42
CA LEU A 474 -23.70 -23.05 -11.90
C LEU A 474 -24.92 -22.11 -11.82
N LYS A 475 -24.72 -20.84 -11.47
CA LYS A 475 -25.81 -19.85 -11.42
C LYS A 475 -26.35 -19.51 -12.81
N VAL A 476 -25.47 -19.52 -13.83
CA VAL A 476 -25.86 -19.37 -15.22
C VAL A 476 -26.64 -20.61 -15.70
N GLU A 477 -26.18 -21.81 -15.38
CA GLU A 477 -26.88 -23.07 -15.72
C GLU A 477 -28.26 -23.15 -15.06
N GLU A 478 -28.36 -22.92 -13.75
CA GLU A 478 -29.62 -22.82 -13.00
C GLU A 478 -30.61 -21.84 -13.66
N PHE A 479 -30.12 -20.65 -14.05
CA PHE A 479 -30.95 -19.65 -14.73
C PHE A 479 -31.43 -20.14 -16.10
N LEU A 480 -30.54 -20.70 -16.92
CA LEU A 480 -30.89 -21.18 -18.26
C LEU A 480 -31.86 -22.38 -18.20
N GLU A 481 -31.67 -23.31 -17.28
CA GLU A 481 -32.61 -24.41 -17.01
C GLU A 481 -33.98 -23.89 -16.57
N SER A 482 -34.00 -22.91 -15.65
CA SER A 482 -35.26 -22.29 -15.21
C SER A 482 -36.03 -21.61 -16.35
N ARG A 483 -35.36 -21.12 -17.39
CA ARG A 483 -36.00 -20.57 -18.59
C ARG A 483 -36.48 -21.65 -19.55
N ARG A 484 -35.75 -22.77 -19.68
CA ARG A 484 -36.17 -23.91 -20.49
C ARG A 484 -37.44 -24.59 -19.96
N HIS A 485 -37.72 -24.48 -18.67
CA HIS A 485 -38.95 -25.00 -18.06
C HIS A 485 -40.12 -24.00 -18.03
N ARG A 486 -39.90 -22.75 -18.46
CA ARG A 486 -40.94 -21.70 -18.58
C ARG A 486 -41.43 -21.47 -20.01
N HIS A 487 -40.85 -22.18 -20.98
CA HIS A 487 -41.29 -22.28 -22.37
C HIS A 487 -41.71 -23.72 -22.64
#